data_AF-K9G0F7-F1
#
_entry.id   AF-K9G0F7-F1
#
_cell.length_a   1.000
_cell.length_b   1.000
_cell.length_c   1.000
_cell.angle_alpha   90.00
_cell.angle_beta   90.00
_cell.angle_gamma   90.00
#
_symmetry.space_group_name_H-M   'P 1'
#
loop_
_entity.id
_entity.type
_entity.pdbx_description
1 polymer ?
#
loop_
_entity_poly.entity_id
_entity_poly.type
_entity_poly.pdbx_seq_one_letter_code
_entity_poly.pdbx_strand_id
1 'polypeptide(L)'
;MPPTAQIPSTSPSPTNWKLTTTLLGPGTLFISPATNHIARATQQAAKTAARAAAPNHICVSVRCVGCAMAAESVRARLAVELSGHGIVQASAGECVFFRVGEKEGAVHSEPRSHGDRVFVNVVPGHEADLRALMMKWGMEYPRAWCVGLPMIIGEGEECLRDVGGQI
;
A
#
# COMPACT_ATOMS: atom_id res chain seq x y z
N MET A 1 8.06 -7.89 22.21
CA MET A 1 8.63 -7.19 21.05
C MET A 1 7.50 -6.82 20.10
N PRO A 2 7.22 -5.54 19.79
CA PRO A 2 6.38 -5.24 18.64
C PRO A 2 7.12 -5.70 17.38
N PRO A 3 6.44 -6.20 16.33
CA PRO A 3 7.13 -6.43 15.07
C PRO A 3 7.39 -5.07 14.43
N THR A 4 8.57 -4.51 14.68
CA THR A 4 9.19 -3.52 13.82
C THR A 4 9.56 -4.25 12.54
N ALA A 5 8.59 -4.49 11.66
CA ALA A 5 8.84 -5.12 10.37
C ALA A 5 9.42 -4.07 9.39
N GLN A 6 10.59 -3.53 9.75
CA GLN A 6 11.48 -2.93 8.77
C GLN A 6 12.08 -4.09 7.98
N ILE A 7 11.80 -4.13 6.68
CA ILE A 7 12.46 -5.06 5.76
C ILE A 7 13.91 -4.58 5.68
N PRO A 8 14.91 -5.38 6.09
CA PRO A 8 16.30 -5.05 5.84
C PRO A 8 16.47 -5.02 4.32
N SER A 9 16.65 -3.84 3.75
CA SER A 9 17.08 -3.76 2.36
C SER A 9 18.50 -4.31 2.29
N THR A 10 18.75 -5.12 1.27
CA THR A 10 20.13 -5.56 0.97
C THR A 10 20.89 -4.49 0.21
N SER A 11 20.21 -3.44 -0.26
CA SER A 11 20.82 -2.27 -0.87
C SER A 11 21.31 -1.28 0.21
N PRO A 12 22.48 -0.66 0.02
CA PRO A 12 23.00 0.35 0.95
C PRO A 12 22.13 1.62 1.02
N SER A 13 21.22 1.82 0.06
CA SER A 13 20.26 2.93 0.03
C SER A 13 18.93 2.47 -0.59
N PRO A 14 18.03 1.85 0.18
CA PRO A 14 16.72 1.46 -0.33
C PRO A 14 15.98 2.63 -0.92
N THR A 15 15.36 2.38 -2.07
CA THR A 15 14.39 3.27 -2.71
C THR A 15 13.14 3.35 -1.82
N ASN A 16 13.17 4.29 -0.87
CA ASN A 16 12.07 4.57 0.04
C ASN A 16 11.06 5.54 -0.59
N TRP A 17 10.82 5.44 -1.89
CA TRP A 17 9.87 6.28 -2.60
C TRP A 17 9.02 5.46 -3.58
N LYS A 18 7.87 6.01 -3.93
CA LYS A 18 6.96 5.49 -4.94
C LYS A 18 6.55 6.62 -5.89
N LEU A 19 6.36 6.25 -7.15
CA LEU A 19 5.74 7.10 -8.15
C LEU A 19 4.38 6.52 -8.50
N THR A 20 3.38 7.37 -8.55
CA THR A 20 2.02 6.95 -8.88
C THR A 20 1.37 7.89 -9.87
N THR A 21 0.60 7.34 -10.81
CA THR A 21 -0.26 8.12 -11.72
C THR A 21 -1.56 7.36 -11.98
N THR A 22 -2.56 8.05 -12.49
CA THR A 22 -3.84 7.47 -12.91
C THR A 22 -4.02 7.74 -14.40
N LEU A 23 -4.17 6.69 -15.19
CA LEU A 23 -4.38 6.78 -16.64
C LEU A 23 -5.87 6.94 -16.99
N LEU A 24 -6.74 6.34 -16.18
CA LEU A 24 -8.19 6.39 -16.34
C LEU A 24 -8.85 6.56 -14.98
N GLY A 25 -9.86 7.44 -14.90
CA GLY A 25 -10.58 7.74 -13.67
C GLY A 25 -9.84 8.74 -12.75
N PRO A 26 -10.34 8.96 -11.52
CA PRO A 26 -9.81 9.97 -10.62
C PRO A 26 -8.45 9.61 -9.98
N GLY A 27 -7.58 10.61 -9.83
CA GLY A 27 -6.25 10.51 -9.21
C GLY A 27 -6.30 10.13 -7.72
N THR A 28 -5.25 9.50 -7.18
CA THR A 28 -5.17 9.27 -5.71
C THR A 28 -5.18 10.59 -4.95
N LEU A 29 -5.93 10.67 -3.85
CA LEU A 29 -5.98 11.83 -2.96
C LEU A 29 -4.87 11.74 -1.93
N PHE A 30 -4.08 12.80 -1.76
CA PHE A 30 -3.00 12.88 -0.79
C PHE A 30 -3.27 14.00 0.20
N ILE A 31 -2.91 13.80 1.47
CA ILE A 31 -2.82 14.92 2.41
C ILE A 31 -1.69 15.84 1.95
N SER A 32 -1.95 17.15 1.97
CA SER A 32 -0.96 18.17 1.61
C SER A 32 0.36 17.96 2.37
N PRO A 33 1.52 18.10 1.70
CA PRO A 33 2.83 17.97 2.34
C PRO A 33 2.98 18.82 3.60
N ALA A 34 2.35 20.01 3.63
CA ALA A 34 2.38 20.93 4.76
C ALA A 34 1.83 20.31 6.07
N THR A 35 0.82 19.44 5.98
CA THR A 35 0.17 18.82 7.15
C THR A 35 0.35 17.30 7.20
N ASN A 36 1.12 16.70 6.29
CA ASN A 36 1.33 15.25 6.22
C ASN A 36 1.93 14.69 7.53
N HIS A 37 2.87 15.39 8.15
CA HIS A 37 3.47 14.94 9.42
C HIS A 37 2.43 14.81 10.56
N ILE A 38 1.47 15.74 10.62
CA ILE A 38 0.34 15.69 11.57
C ILE A 38 -0.55 14.51 11.23
N ALA A 39 -0.94 14.36 9.96
CA ALA A 39 -1.78 13.26 9.52
C ALA A 39 -1.13 11.88 9.78
N ARG A 40 0.20 11.77 9.68
CA ARG A 40 0.96 10.57 10.05
C ARG A 40 0.90 10.30 11.55
N ALA A 41 1.07 11.32 12.38
CA ALA A 41 0.94 11.19 13.83
C ALA A 41 -0.48 10.71 14.21
N THR A 42 -1.51 11.31 13.61
CA THR A 42 -2.92 10.91 13.78
C THR A 42 -3.15 9.46 13.35
N GLN A 43 -2.66 9.06 12.17
CA GLN A 43 -2.74 7.67 11.71
C GLN A 43 -2.08 6.70 12.68
N GLN A 44 -0.90 7.04 13.20
CA GLN A 44 -0.17 6.19 14.14
C GLN A 44 -0.89 6.08 15.48
N ALA A 45 -1.45 7.18 15.98
CA ALA A 45 -2.24 7.21 17.19
C ALA A 45 -3.50 6.34 17.04
N ALA A 46 -4.23 6.46 15.94
CA ALA A 46 -5.42 5.65 15.66
C ALA A 46 -5.10 4.14 15.61
N LYS A 47 -4.02 3.76 14.92
CA LYS A 47 -3.54 2.36 14.87
C LYS A 47 -3.15 1.84 16.26
N THR A 48 -2.44 2.66 17.05
CA THR A 48 -2.02 2.30 18.41
C THR A 48 -3.23 2.11 19.33
N ALA A 49 -4.21 3.01 19.25
CA ALA A 49 -5.45 2.92 20.01
C ALA A 49 -6.26 1.67 19.65
N ALA A 50 -6.41 1.36 18.35
CA ALA A 50 -7.09 0.15 17.90
C ALA A 50 -6.40 -1.14 18.42
N ARG A 51 -5.06 -1.15 18.43
CA ARG A 51 -4.29 -2.26 19.02
C ARG A 51 -4.49 -2.37 20.53
N ALA A 52 -4.50 -1.25 21.24
CA ALA A 52 -4.70 -1.21 22.69
C ALA A 52 -6.10 -1.67 23.12
N ALA A 53 -7.11 -1.46 22.28
CA ALA A 53 -8.48 -1.93 22.52
C ALA A 53 -8.63 -3.46 22.43
N ALA A 54 -7.68 -4.17 21.80
CA ALA A 54 -7.69 -5.62 21.64
C ALA A 54 -6.33 -6.23 22.01
N PRO A 55 -5.88 -6.13 23.29
CA PRO A 55 -4.52 -6.48 23.68
C PRO A 55 -4.21 -7.98 23.54
N ASN A 56 -5.24 -8.83 23.59
CA ASN A 56 -5.12 -10.29 23.52
C ASN A 56 -5.25 -10.83 22.09
N HIS A 57 -5.49 -9.96 21.10
CA HIS A 57 -5.61 -10.40 19.71
C HIS A 57 -4.23 -10.59 19.09
N ILE A 58 -3.78 -11.84 19.04
CA ILE A 58 -2.57 -12.26 18.33
C ILE A 58 -3.03 -12.86 17.01
N CYS A 59 -2.87 -12.11 15.92
CA CYS A 59 -3.21 -12.60 14.59
C CYS A 59 -1.97 -12.59 13.70
N VAL A 60 -1.62 -13.76 13.17
CA VAL A 60 -0.53 -13.96 12.20
C VAL A 60 -1.00 -13.82 10.75
N SER A 61 -2.31 -13.65 10.53
CA SER A 61 -2.92 -13.58 9.21
C SER A 61 -3.71 -12.29 9.02
N VAL A 62 -3.35 -11.52 7.99
CA VAL A 62 -4.08 -10.28 7.61
C VAL A 62 -5.56 -10.54 7.25
N ARG A 63 -5.97 -11.80 7.05
CA ARG A 63 -7.33 -12.19 6.66
C ARG A 63 -8.28 -12.43 7.83
N CYS A 64 -7.83 -12.36 9.09
CA CYS A 64 -8.75 -12.61 10.21
C CYS A 64 -9.80 -11.50 10.34
N VAL A 65 -11.05 -11.88 10.63
CA VAL A 65 -12.20 -10.97 10.76
C VAL A 65 -11.92 -9.87 11.79
N GLY A 66 -11.24 -10.20 12.90
CA GLY A 66 -10.82 -9.23 13.90
C GLY A 66 -9.89 -8.14 13.35
N CYS A 67 -8.84 -8.51 12.59
CA CYS A 67 -7.98 -7.54 11.93
C CYS A 67 -8.71 -6.73 10.88
N ALA A 68 -9.63 -7.34 10.12
CA ALA A 68 -10.45 -6.63 9.13
C ALA A 68 -11.33 -5.56 9.80
N MET A 69 -12.03 -5.92 10.89
CA MET A 69 -12.87 -4.99 11.67
C MET A 69 -12.03 -3.89 12.33
N ALA A 70 -10.87 -4.22 12.91
CA ALA A 70 -9.96 -3.23 13.48
C ALA A 70 -9.45 -2.26 12.41
N ALA A 71 -9.08 -2.78 11.23
CA ALA A 71 -8.66 -1.95 10.10
C ALA A 71 -9.79 -1.04 9.59
N GLU A 72 -11.03 -1.52 9.58
CA GLU A 72 -12.21 -0.71 9.24
C GLU A 72 -12.47 0.39 10.27
N SER A 73 -12.42 0.06 11.56
CA SER A 73 -12.58 1.05 12.65
C SER A 73 -11.52 2.14 12.58
N VAL A 74 -10.26 1.78 12.32
CA VAL A 74 -9.18 2.76 12.08
C VAL A 74 -9.49 3.63 10.86
N ARG A 75 -9.96 3.05 9.75
CA ARG A 75 -10.32 3.80 8.55
C ARG A 75 -11.46 4.78 8.80
N ALA A 76 -12.53 4.36 9.49
CA ALA A 76 -13.66 5.20 9.85
C ALA A 76 -13.22 6.38 10.75
N ARG A 77 -12.39 6.09 11.77
CA ARG A 77 -11.84 7.14 12.64
C ARG A 77 -11.00 8.15 11.87
N LEU A 78 -10.11 7.68 10.99
CA LEU A 78 -9.24 8.55 10.20
C LEU A 78 -10.00 9.38 9.17
N ALA A 79 -11.10 8.87 8.63
CA ALA A 79 -11.96 9.65 7.74
C ALA A 79 -12.52 10.90 8.46
N VAL A 80 -12.83 10.80 9.75
CA VAL A 80 -13.29 11.92 10.58
C VAL A 80 -12.12 12.81 10.98
N GLU A 81 -11.05 12.23 11.56
CA GLU A 81 -9.93 13.03 12.10
C GLU A 81 -9.15 13.77 11.01
N LEU A 82 -9.15 13.27 9.77
CA LEU A 82 -8.42 13.87 8.66
C LEU A 82 -9.29 14.74 7.73
N SER A 83 -10.60 14.88 7.99
CA SER A 83 -11.52 15.56 7.06
C SER A 83 -11.20 17.04 6.84
N GLY A 84 -10.57 17.70 7.81
CA GLY A 84 -10.19 19.12 7.74
C GLY A 84 -8.80 19.37 7.15
N HIS A 85 -8.07 18.32 6.77
CA HIS A 85 -6.75 18.48 6.18
C HIS A 85 -6.87 18.87 4.70
N GLY A 86 -6.01 19.78 4.24
CA GLY A 86 -5.89 20.09 2.81
C GLY A 86 -5.49 18.86 2.01
N ILE A 87 -6.16 18.64 0.87
CA ILE A 87 -5.94 17.52 -0.03
C ILE A 87 -5.28 18.00 -1.32
N VAL A 88 -4.37 17.19 -1.85
CA VAL A 88 -3.72 17.36 -3.15
C VAL A 88 -4.01 16.14 -4.00
N GLN A 89 -4.31 16.34 -5.28
CA GLN A 89 -4.59 15.28 -6.23
C GLN A 89 -3.90 15.62 -7.55
N ALA A 90 -3.24 14.64 -8.16
CA ALA A 90 -2.66 14.82 -9.48
C ALA A 90 -3.74 14.94 -10.55
N SER A 91 -3.50 15.85 -11.50
CA SER A 91 -4.29 16.04 -12.71
C SER A 91 -3.96 14.97 -13.76
N ALA A 92 -4.73 14.92 -14.84
CA ALA A 92 -4.44 14.04 -15.96
C ALA A 92 -3.03 14.31 -16.54
N GLY A 93 -2.25 13.25 -16.72
CA GLY A 93 -0.85 13.33 -17.20
C GLY A 93 0.17 13.65 -16.11
N GLU A 94 -0.26 14.00 -14.89
CA GLU A 94 0.66 14.27 -13.78
C GLU A 94 1.02 12.98 -13.02
N CYS A 95 2.21 12.98 -12.41
CA CYS A 95 2.69 11.91 -11.55
C CYS A 95 2.92 12.45 -10.14
N VAL A 96 2.57 11.66 -9.13
CA VAL A 96 2.87 11.96 -7.72
C VAL A 96 4.07 11.15 -7.29
N PHE A 97 5.08 11.83 -6.77
CA PHE A 97 6.25 11.25 -6.14
C PHE A 97 6.17 11.41 -4.63
N PHE A 98 6.32 10.33 -3.87
CA PHE A 98 6.28 10.40 -2.42
C PHE A 98 7.14 9.34 -1.74
N ARG A 99 7.60 9.66 -0.53
CA ARG A 99 8.32 8.73 0.33
C ARG A 99 7.38 7.65 0.87
N VAL A 100 7.94 6.48 1.19
CA VAL A 100 7.24 5.39 1.85
C VAL A 100 7.84 5.10 3.22
N GLY A 101 7.04 4.44 4.07
CA GLY A 101 7.44 4.05 5.41
C GLY A 101 6.61 4.74 6.49
N GLU A 102 6.87 4.37 7.73
CA GLU A 102 6.02 4.79 8.86
C GLU A 102 6.17 6.27 9.22
N LYS A 103 7.37 6.83 9.03
CA LYS A 103 7.69 8.22 9.40
C LYS A 103 7.40 9.20 8.27
N GLU A 104 7.91 8.90 7.09
CA GLU A 104 7.91 9.83 5.94
C GLU A 104 6.85 9.50 4.89
N GLY A 105 6.11 8.41 5.07
CA GLY A 105 5.06 7.98 4.15
C GLY A 105 4.04 9.07 3.87
N ALA A 106 3.57 9.16 2.63
CA ALA A 106 2.39 9.98 2.35
C ALA A 106 1.12 9.34 2.96
N VAL A 107 0.25 10.16 3.53
CA VAL A 107 -1.13 9.75 3.84
C VAL A 107 -1.99 9.99 2.61
N HIS A 108 -2.64 8.94 2.13
CA HIS A 108 -3.44 9.00 0.92
C HIS A 108 -4.68 8.10 1.01
N SER A 109 -5.67 8.41 0.18
CA SER A 109 -6.89 7.62 0.00
C SER A 109 -7.28 7.57 -1.47
N GLU A 110 -8.06 6.55 -1.83
CA GLU A 110 -8.66 6.48 -3.15
C GLU A 110 -9.92 7.33 -3.18
N PRO A 111 -10.10 8.21 -4.18
CA PRO A 111 -11.34 8.95 -4.35
C PRO A 111 -12.48 7.99 -4.71
N ARG A 112 -13.72 8.41 -4.47
CA ARG A 112 -14.89 7.71 -5.01
C ARG A 112 -14.79 7.68 -6.54
N SER A 113 -14.99 6.50 -7.13
CA SER A 113 -15.08 6.31 -8.57
C SER A 113 -16.40 5.61 -8.90
N HIS A 114 -17.07 6.06 -9.96
CA HIS A 114 -18.32 5.46 -10.46
C HIS A 114 -18.09 4.67 -11.77
N GLY A 115 -16.84 4.53 -12.19
CA GLY A 115 -16.43 3.77 -13.36
C GLY A 115 -15.03 3.20 -13.19
N ASP A 116 -14.51 2.64 -14.29
CA ASP A 116 -13.20 2.01 -14.32
C ASP A 116 -12.08 2.99 -13.95
N ARG A 117 -11.08 2.47 -13.25
CA ARG A 117 -9.91 3.23 -12.85
C ARG A 117 -8.65 2.42 -13.14
N VAL A 118 -7.76 3.01 -13.92
CA VAL A 118 -6.45 2.43 -14.22
C VAL A 118 -5.40 3.22 -13.45
N PHE A 119 -4.91 2.63 -12.37
CA PHE A 119 -3.90 3.22 -11.50
C PHE A 119 -2.55 2.51 -11.68
N VAL A 120 -1.50 3.29 -11.85
CA VAL A 120 -0.13 2.80 -12.03
C VAL A 120 0.69 3.20 -10.81
N ASN A 121 1.36 2.23 -10.20
CA ASN A 121 2.28 2.44 -9.08
C ASN A 121 3.63 1.82 -9.41
N VAL A 122 4.67 2.65 -9.44
CA VAL A 122 6.04 2.25 -9.68
C VAL A 122 6.78 2.29 -8.35
N VAL A 123 7.24 1.11 -7.91
CA VAL A 123 8.15 0.96 -6.77
C VAL A 123 9.49 0.55 -7.33
N PRO A 124 10.46 1.48 -7.43
CA PRO A 124 11.81 1.11 -7.82
C PRO A 124 12.43 0.24 -6.72
N GLY A 125 13.33 -0.67 -7.09
CA GLY A 125 14.07 -1.50 -6.15
C GLY A 125 14.89 -2.54 -6.89
N HIS A 126 15.89 -3.11 -6.19
CA HIS A 126 16.58 -4.29 -6.71
C HIS A 126 15.67 -5.51 -6.57
N GLU A 127 15.89 -6.52 -7.41
CA GLU A 127 15.11 -7.76 -7.39
C GLU A 127 15.02 -8.38 -5.99
N ALA A 128 16.14 -8.40 -5.24
CA ALA A 128 16.18 -8.91 -3.88
C ALA A 128 15.23 -8.16 -2.92
N ASP A 129 15.15 -6.83 -3.05
CA ASP A 129 14.24 -6.00 -2.25
C ASP A 129 12.77 -6.28 -2.61
N LEU A 130 12.48 -6.46 -3.90
CA LEU A 130 11.14 -6.78 -4.38
C LEU A 130 10.71 -8.20 -3.96
N ARG A 131 11.61 -9.19 -4.03
CA ARG A 131 11.40 -10.54 -3.50
C ARG A 131 11.08 -10.50 -2.01
N ALA A 132 11.87 -9.78 -1.21
CA ALA A 132 11.64 -9.63 0.22
C ALA A 132 10.28 -8.96 0.52
N LEU A 133 9.92 -7.93 -0.25
CA LEU A 133 8.61 -7.28 -0.14
C LEU A 133 7.45 -8.23 -0.45
N MET A 134 7.55 -9.03 -1.52
CA MET A 134 6.51 -9.97 -1.92
C MET A 134 6.35 -11.11 -0.88
N MET A 135 7.45 -11.66 -0.39
CA MET A 135 7.44 -12.72 0.63
C MET A 135 6.72 -12.29 1.92
N LYS A 136 6.85 -11.02 2.33
CA LYS A 136 6.12 -10.48 3.51
C LYS A 136 4.61 -10.64 3.38
N TRP A 137 4.09 -10.64 2.16
CA TRP A 137 2.66 -10.80 1.87
C TRP A 137 2.31 -12.21 1.40
N GLY A 138 3.23 -13.18 1.53
CA GLY A 138 3.05 -14.57 1.09
C GLY A 138 3.00 -14.71 -0.43
N MET A 139 3.75 -13.86 -1.15
CA MET A 139 3.74 -13.79 -2.61
C MET A 139 5.14 -14.05 -3.17
N GLU A 140 5.21 -14.53 -4.41
CA GLU A 140 6.45 -14.74 -5.16
C GLU A 140 6.72 -13.60 -6.16
N TYR A 141 7.98 -13.41 -6.53
CA TYR A 141 8.43 -12.46 -7.55
C TYR A 141 8.92 -13.21 -8.82
N PRO A 142 8.59 -12.74 -10.04
CA PRO A 142 7.76 -11.56 -10.33
C PRO A 142 6.28 -11.87 -10.11
N ARG A 143 5.56 -10.93 -9.48
CA ARG A 143 4.10 -11.06 -9.36
C ARG A 143 3.42 -10.39 -10.53
N ALA A 144 2.82 -11.19 -11.41
CA ALA A 144 1.85 -10.71 -12.38
C ALA A 144 0.43 -10.89 -11.83
N TRP A 145 -0.32 -9.79 -11.69
CA TRP A 145 -1.78 -9.87 -11.48
C TRP A 145 -2.45 -9.96 -12.84
N CYS A 146 -2.25 -11.08 -13.52
CA CYS A 146 -2.92 -11.38 -14.78
C CYS A 146 -4.27 -12.03 -14.47
N VAL A 147 -5.33 -11.23 -14.29
CA VAL A 147 -6.68 -11.78 -14.36
C VAL A 147 -7.06 -11.82 -15.84
N GLY A 148 -6.93 -12.98 -16.47
CA GLY A 148 -7.45 -13.24 -17.81
C GLY A 148 -6.63 -12.70 -18.99
N LEU A 149 -5.37 -12.29 -18.79
CA LEU A 149 -4.48 -11.88 -19.88
C LEU A 149 -3.09 -12.51 -19.73
N PRO A 150 -2.57 -13.25 -20.73
CA PRO A 150 -1.19 -13.72 -20.70
C PRO A 150 -0.24 -12.52 -20.78
N MET A 151 0.58 -12.31 -19.75
CA MET A 151 1.71 -11.38 -19.83
C MET A 151 2.99 -12.18 -20.00
N ILE A 152 3.69 -11.90 -21.10
CA ILE A 152 5.07 -12.32 -21.32
C ILE A 152 5.95 -11.17 -20.81
N ILE A 153 6.72 -11.41 -19.74
CA ILE A 153 7.69 -10.44 -19.22
C ILE A 153 9.07 -10.86 -19.73
N GLY A 154 9.57 -10.15 -20.75
CA GLY A 154 10.90 -10.36 -21.34
C GLY A 154 10.95 -11.36 -22.50
N GLU A 155 12.09 -11.37 -23.21
CA GLU A 155 12.39 -12.38 -24.22
C GLU A 155 12.79 -13.69 -23.52
N GLY A 156 11.79 -14.55 -23.29
CA GLY A 156 12.02 -15.94 -22.88
C GLY A 156 12.02 -16.15 -21.37
N GLU A 157 10.82 -16.21 -20.79
CA GLU A 157 10.48 -17.20 -19.77
C GLU A 157 8.95 -17.22 -19.60
N GLU A 158 8.33 -18.34 -20.00
CA GLU A 158 6.92 -18.63 -19.74
C GLU A 158 6.71 -18.73 -18.23
N CYS A 159 6.29 -17.64 -17.59
CA CYS A 159 6.02 -17.66 -16.15
C CYS A 159 4.52 -17.86 -15.90
N LEU A 160 4.25 -18.92 -15.13
CA LEU A 160 3.04 -19.23 -14.36
C LEU A 160 2.00 -20.12 -15.06
N ARG A 161 2.15 -21.43 -14.81
CA ARG A 161 1.03 -22.36 -14.80
C ARG A 161 0.05 -21.95 -13.71
N ASP A 162 -1.21 -21.92 -14.13
CA ASP A 162 -2.42 -21.78 -13.33
C ASP A 162 -2.35 -22.65 -12.07
N VAL A 163 -2.48 -22.03 -10.89
CA VAL A 163 -2.82 -22.75 -9.66
C VAL A 163 -4.24 -22.34 -9.28
N GLY A 164 -5.19 -22.89 -10.02
CA GLY A 164 -6.60 -22.82 -9.74
C GLY A 164 -7.30 -24.10 -10.17
N GLY A 165 -7.49 -25.05 -9.23
CA GLY A 165 -8.53 -26.07 -9.39
C GLY A 165 -8.26 -27.42 -8.75
N GLN A 166 -8.52 -27.53 -7.44
CA GLN A 166 -9.32 -28.60 -6.79
C GLN A 166 -8.94 -28.66 -5.29
N ILE A 167 -9.80 -28.11 -4.43
CA ILE A 167 -10.58 -28.85 -3.42
C ILE A 167 -11.86 -28.05 -3.14
#